data_AF-A0A3D1HUF7-F1
#
_entry.id   AF-A0A3D1HUF7-F1
#
_cell.length_a   1.000
_cell.length_b   1.000
_cell.length_c   1.000
_cell.angle_alpha   90.00
_cell.angle_beta   90.00
_cell.angle_gamma   90.00
#
_symmetry.space_group_name_H-M   'P 1'
#
loop_
_entity.id
_entity.type
_entity.pdbx_description
1 polymer ?
#
loop_
_entity_poly.entity_id
_entity_poly.type
_entity_poly.pdbx_seq_one_letter_code
_entity_poly.pdbx_strand_id
1 'polypeptide(L)'
;MGLTARQKTFLQLLVSAVYLATLCISGMKTTNIPFVGDVDITRGAGLLFWPVALMFIYGFTNAVNLTDGIDGLASSVTLVVACAFMMGSGFVYNMSINAMSAALAGACVGFIVWNAKPARVFMGDTGS
;
A
#
# COMPACT_ATOMS: atom_id res chain seq x y z
N MET A 1 -4.97 2.86 24.99
CA MET A 1 -3.76 2.00 24.94
C MET A 1 -3.32 1.94 23.50
N GLY A 2 -2.43 2.85 23.09
CA GLY A 2 -1.90 2.92 21.73
C GLY A 2 -0.37 2.91 21.78
N LEU A 3 0.25 2.36 20.75
CA LEU A 3 1.70 2.47 20.56
C LEU A 3 2.11 3.94 20.54
N THR A 4 3.24 4.27 21.13
CA THR A 4 3.79 5.63 21.01
C THR A 4 4.13 5.91 19.54
N ALA A 5 4.07 7.18 19.11
CA ALA A 5 4.41 7.55 17.73
C ALA A 5 5.79 7.04 17.30
N ARG A 6 6.77 7.00 18.22
CA ARG A 6 8.10 6.44 17.96
C ARG A 6 8.06 4.93 17.73
N GLN A 7 7.28 4.19 18.53
CA GLN A 7 7.10 2.74 18.35
C GLN A 7 6.36 2.43 17.05
N LYS A 8 5.30 3.19 16.70
CA LYS A 8 4.55 3.03 15.45
C LYS A 8 5.46 3.24 14.23
N THR A 9 6.22 4.34 14.21
CA THR A 9 7.18 4.62 13.14
C THR A 9 8.28 3.56 13.03
N PHE A 10 8.85 3.14 14.16
CA PHE A 10 9.88 2.09 14.15
C PHE A 10 9.34 0.76 13.60
N LEU A 11 8.14 0.34 14.00
CA LEU A 11 7.53 -0.89 13.52
C LEU A 11 7.16 -0.81 12.03
N GLN A 12 6.62 0.32 11.56
CA GLN A 12 6.31 0.51 10.14
C GLN A 12 7.58 0.43 9.28
N LEU A 13 8.67 1.09 9.70
CA LEU A 13 9.95 1.03 8.99
C LEU A 13 10.54 -0.38 9.03
N LEU A 14 10.43 -1.09 10.16
CA LEU A 14 10.92 -2.46 10.30
C LEU A 14 10.16 -3.41 9.37
N VAL A 15 8.82 -3.39 9.39
CA VAL A 15 8.00 -4.25 8.51
C VAL A 15 8.25 -3.94 7.04
N SER A 16 8.37 -2.66 6.69
CA SER A 16 8.68 -2.22 5.32
C SER A 16 10.05 -2.70 4.88
N ALA A 17 11.07 -2.61 5.75
CA ALA A 17 12.41 -3.10 5.46
C ALA A 17 12.45 -4.63 5.29
N VAL A 18 11.72 -5.36 6.15
CA VAL A 18 11.60 -6.83 6.03
C VAL A 18 10.92 -7.20 4.70
N TYR A 19 9.84 -6.52 4.32
CA TYR A 19 9.18 -6.74 3.02
C TYR A 19 10.12 -6.46 1.84
N LEU A 20 10.88 -5.36 1.86
CA LEU A 20 11.86 -5.08 0.80
C LEU A 20 12.99 -6.12 0.77
N ALA A 21 13.42 -6.62 1.94
CA ALA A 21 14.40 -7.69 2.00
C ALA A 21 13.89 -8.99 1.36
N THR A 22 12.59 -9.34 1.53
CA THR A 22 12.04 -10.53 0.84
C THR A 22 12.03 -10.38 -0.67
N LEU A 23 11.79 -9.17 -1.20
CA LEU A 23 11.88 -8.91 -2.65
C LEU A 23 13.31 -9.04 -3.17
N CYS A 24 14.30 -8.56 -2.41
CA CYS A 24 15.72 -8.71 -2.73
C CYS A 24 16.13 -10.18 -2.75
N ILE A 25 15.74 -10.95 -1.72
CA ILE A 25 16.04 -12.40 -1.61
C ILE A 25 15.33 -13.20 -2.71
N SER A 26 14.13 -12.77 -3.13
CA SER A 26 13.39 -13.36 -4.25
C SER A 26 14.04 -13.10 -5.62
N GLY A 27 15.12 -12.31 -5.66
CA GLY A 27 15.89 -12.07 -6.88
C GLY A 27 15.34 -10.97 -7.77
N MET A 28 14.60 -10.00 -7.22
CA MET A 28 14.18 -8.82 -7.96
C MET A 28 15.41 -8.00 -8.39
N LYS A 29 15.60 -7.85 -9.70
CA LYS A 29 16.75 -7.15 -10.29
C LYS A 29 16.37 -5.93 -11.10
N THR A 30 15.14 -5.87 -11.60
CA THR A 30 14.65 -4.75 -12.41
C THR A 30 13.31 -4.27 -11.89
N THR A 31 13.06 -2.97 -12.04
CA THR A 31 11.76 -2.35 -11.77
C THR A 31 11.40 -1.42 -12.91
N ASN A 32 10.13 -1.38 -13.29
CA ASN A 32 9.64 -0.46 -14.31
C ASN A 32 9.28 0.87 -13.66
N ILE A 33 9.98 1.93 -14.05
CA ILE A 33 9.66 3.29 -13.62
C ILE A 33 8.83 3.95 -14.73
N PRO A 34 7.64 4.49 -14.43
CA PRO A 34 6.83 5.18 -15.42
C PRO A 34 7.64 6.23 -16.18
N PHE A 35 7.47 6.28 -17.51
CA PHE A 35 8.17 7.19 -18.42
C PHE A 35 9.68 6.99 -18.59
N VAL A 36 10.33 6.21 -17.73
CA VAL A 36 11.77 5.90 -17.83
C VAL A 36 12.00 4.51 -18.42
N GLY A 37 11.13 3.56 -18.08
CA GLY A 37 11.26 2.14 -18.47
C GLY A 37 11.92 1.30 -17.39
N ASP A 38 12.49 0.17 -17.79
CA ASP A 38 13.09 -0.79 -16.87
C ASP A 38 14.46 -0.32 -16.36
N VAL A 39 14.60 -0.25 -15.04
CA VAL A 39 15.82 0.15 -14.36
C VAL A 39 16.36 -1.03 -13.56
N ASP A 40 17.66 -1.32 -13.71
CA ASP A 40 18.37 -2.31 -12.89
C ASP A 40 18.60 -1.76 -11.48
N ILE A 41 17.99 -2.39 -10.48
CA ILE A 41 18.04 -1.97 -9.07
C ILE A 41 19.20 -2.59 -8.28
N THR A 42 20.06 -3.34 -8.95
CA THR A 42 21.19 -4.06 -8.35
C THR A 42 22.48 -3.23 -8.34
N ARG A 43 22.57 -2.18 -9.18
CA ARG A 43 23.81 -1.42 -9.42
C ARG A 43 23.54 0.05 -9.71
N GLY A 44 24.58 0.87 -9.55
CA GLY A 44 24.56 2.29 -9.94
C GLY A 44 23.45 3.09 -9.26
N ALA A 45 22.81 3.99 -10.02
CA ALA A 45 21.71 4.82 -9.54
C ALA A 45 20.46 4.02 -9.13
N GLY A 46 20.29 2.80 -9.66
CA GLY A 46 19.14 1.95 -9.32
C GLY A 46 19.13 1.47 -7.86
N LEU A 47 20.27 1.51 -7.16
CA LEU A 47 20.31 1.23 -5.72
C LEU A 47 19.47 2.22 -4.89
N LEU A 48 19.18 3.42 -5.42
CA LEU A 48 18.29 4.40 -4.78
C LEU A 48 16.84 3.90 -4.68
N PHE A 49 16.46 2.88 -5.44
CA PHE A 49 15.15 2.25 -5.35
C PHE A 49 14.83 1.80 -3.93
N TRP A 50 15.77 1.17 -3.23
CA TRP A 50 15.53 0.58 -1.90
C TRP A 50 15.15 1.61 -0.82
N PRO A 51 15.93 2.68 -0.58
CA PRO A 51 15.55 3.71 0.38
C PRO A 51 14.31 4.49 -0.05
N VAL A 52 14.12 4.74 -1.36
CA VAL A 52 12.92 5.43 -1.86
C VAL A 52 11.66 4.58 -1.65
N ALA A 53 11.72 3.29 -1.97
CA ALA A 53 10.62 2.35 -1.74
C ALA A 53 10.28 2.24 -0.25
N LEU A 54 11.29 2.21 0.63
CA LEU A 54 11.08 2.20 2.08
C LEU A 54 10.30 3.44 2.54
N MET A 55 10.71 4.62 2.07
CA MET A 55 10.04 5.88 2.38
C MET A 55 8.64 5.95 1.78
N PHE A 56 8.40 5.35 0.62
CA PHE A 56 7.08 5.29 0.00
C PHE A 56 6.14 4.40 0.80
N ILE A 57 6.55 3.19 1.19
CA ILE A 57 5.70 2.30 2.00
C ILE A 57 5.35 2.99 3.32
N TYR A 58 6.35 3.52 4.03
CA TYR A 58 6.14 4.28 5.26
C TYR A 58 5.22 5.49 5.05
N GLY A 59 5.44 6.26 3.98
CA GLY A 59 4.67 7.44 3.64
C GLY A 59 3.21 7.12 3.33
N PHE A 60 2.94 6.08 2.54
CA PHE A 60 1.58 5.69 2.18
C PHE A 60 0.79 5.15 3.37
N THR A 61 1.39 4.34 4.25
CA THR A 61 0.71 3.89 5.48
C THR A 61 0.30 5.08 6.36
N ASN A 62 1.16 6.09 6.51
CA ASN A 62 0.79 7.27 7.29
C ASN A 62 -0.19 8.18 6.54
N ALA A 63 -0.11 8.27 5.21
CA ALA A 63 -1.03 9.05 4.40
C ALA A 63 -2.46 8.50 4.47
N VAL A 64 -2.64 7.18 4.35
CA VAL A 64 -3.97 6.55 4.45
C VAL A 64 -4.55 6.73 5.86
N ASN A 65 -3.73 6.55 6.91
CA ASN A 65 -4.10 6.85 8.30
C ASN A 65 -4.54 8.31 8.51
N LEU A 66 -3.90 9.28 7.86
CA LEU A 66 -4.31 10.68 7.91
C LEU A 66 -5.64 10.94 7.16
N THR A 67 -5.92 10.19 6.09
CA THR A 67 -7.18 10.33 5.34
C THR A 67 -8.40 9.69 6.02
N ASP A 68 -8.20 8.86 7.05
CA ASP A 68 -9.28 8.23 7.84
C ASP A 68 -9.95 9.18 8.85
N GLY A 69 -9.79 10.50 8.69
CA GLY A 69 -10.37 11.52 9.57
C GLY A 69 -11.82 11.91 9.24
N ILE A 70 -12.38 11.41 8.13
CA ILE A 70 -13.74 11.73 7.66
C ILE A 70 -14.47 10.43 7.28
N ASP A 71 -15.73 10.30 7.71
CA ASP A 71 -16.63 9.18 7.39
C ASP A 71 -16.60 8.83 5.89
N GLY A 72 -16.21 7.60 5.56
CA GLY A 72 -16.21 7.09 4.19
C GLY A 72 -15.05 7.55 3.30
N LEU A 73 -14.17 8.46 3.75
CA LEU A 73 -13.13 9.02 2.89
C LEU A 73 -12.02 8.01 2.60
N ALA A 74 -11.35 7.47 3.63
CA ALA A 74 -10.26 6.52 3.43
C ALA A 74 -10.71 5.27 2.67
N SER A 75 -11.91 4.75 3.00
CA SER A 75 -12.47 3.55 2.37
C SER A 75 -12.86 3.77 0.90
N SER A 76 -13.45 4.93 0.54
CA SER A 76 -13.79 5.25 -0.85
C SER A 76 -12.56 5.51 -1.71
N VAL A 77 -11.53 6.21 -1.19
CA VAL A 77 -10.27 6.42 -1.91
C VAL A 77 -9.54 5.09 -2.12
N THR A 78 -9.45 4.26 -1.07
CA THR A 78 -8.82 2.93 -1.16
C THR A 78 -9.55 2.02 -2.15
N LEU A 79 -10.88 2.09 -2.24
CA LEU A 79 -11.66 1.36 -3.23
C LEU A 79 -11.26 1.73 -4.66
N VAL A 80 -11.15 3.03 -4.97
CA VAL A 80 -10.75 3.48 -6.31
C VAL A 80 -9.34 2.99 -6.66
N VAL A 81 -8.41 3.08 -5.71
CA VAL A 81 -7.04 2.56 -5.88
C VAL A 81 -7.05 1.05 -6.10
N ALA A 82 -7.81 0.28 -5.30
CA ALA A 82 -7.91 -1.16 -5.43
C ALA A 82 -8.47 -1.58 -6.81
N CYS A 83 -9.49 -0.88 -7.32
CA CYS A 83 -10.01 -1.11 -8.67
C CYS A 83 -8.97 -0.82 -9.76
N ALA A 84 -8.16 0.24 -9.60
CA ALA A 84 -7.08 0.54 -10.54
C ALA A 84 -6.00 -0.56 -10.55
N PHE A 85 -5.59 -1.07 -9.39
CA PHE A 85 -4.67 -2.20 -9.31
C PHE A 85 -5.27 -3.49 -9.87
N MET A 86 -6.56 -3.75 -9.63
CA MET A 86 -7.27 -4.89 -10.21
C MET A 86 -7.26 -4.82 -11.75
N MET A 87 -7.64 -3.67 -12.33
CA MET A 87 -7.59 -3.49 -13.78
C MET A 87 -6.16 -3.61 -14.34
N GLY A 88 -5.19 -2.90 -13.74
CA GLY A 88 -3.80 -2.90 -14.16
C GLY A 88 -3.16 -4.29 -14.13
N SER A 89 -3.33 -5.02 -13.02
CA SER A 89 -2.84 -6.40 -12.87
C SER A 89 -3.52 -7.37 -13.83
N GLY A 90 -4.78 -7.12 -14.19
CA GLY A 90 -5.49 -7.88 -15.23
C GLY A 90 -4.85 -7.73 -16.60
N PHE A 91 -4.45 -6.51 -16.99
CA PHE A 91 -3.79 -6.26 -18.28
C PHE A 91 -2.42 -6.91 -18.40
N VAL A 92 -1.69 -7.07 -17.29
CA VAL A 92 -0.38 -7.76 -17.25
C VAL A 92 -0.49 -9.23 -16.86
N TYR A 93 -1.71 -9.79 -16.81
CA TYR A 93 -2.00 -11.19 -16.46
C TYR A 93 -1.41 -11.65 -15.10
N ASN A 94 -1.26 -10.74 -14.14
CA ASN A 94 -0.80 -11.07 -12.79
C ASN A 94 -1.98 -11.41 -11.89
N MET A 95 -2.35 -12.70 -11.88
CA MET A 95 -3.53 -13.18 -11.16
C MET A 95 -3.43 -13.02 -9.64
N SER A 96 -2.22 -13.10 -9.07
CA SER A 96 -1.99 -12.95 -7.63
C SER A 96 -2.34 -11.55 -7.13
N ILE A 97 -1.83 -10.51 -7.81
CA ILE A 97 -2.14 -9.12 -7.48
C ILE A 97 -3.61 -8.83 -7.81
N ASN A 98 -4.11 -9.32 -8.94
CA ASN A 98 -5.50 -9.11 -9.34
C ASN A 98 -6.49 -9.63 -8.29
N ALA A 99 -6.30 -10.86 -7.82
CA ALA A 99 -7.13 -11.45 -6.78
C ALA A 99 -7.03 -10.67 -5.45
N MET A 100 -5.83 -10.26 -5.05
CA MET A 100 -5.62 -9.45 -3.85
C MET A 100 -6.33 -8.09 -3.94
N SER A 101 -6.23 -7.42 -5.08
CA SER A 101 -6.90 -6.13 -5.32
C SER A 101 -8.41 -6.27 -5.39
N ALA A 102 -8.93 -7.34 -5.99
CA ALA A 102 -10.37 -7.64 -6.01
C ALA A 102 -10.92 -7.90 -4.61
N ALA A 103 -10.19 -8.65 -3.78
CA ALA A 103 -10.54 -8.89 -2.39
C ALA A 103 -10.55 -7.58 -1.58
N LEU A 104 -9.55 -6.71 -1.77
CA LEU A 104 -9.48 -5.41 -1.12
C LEU A 104 -10.64 -4.51 -1.55
N ALA A 105 -10.96 -4.46 -2.85
CA ALA A 105 -12.11 -3.70 -3.37
C ALA A 105 -13.43 -4.20 -2.75
N GLY A 106 -13.63 -5.53 -2.70
CA GLY A 106 -14.80 -6.12 -2.06
C GLY A 106 -14.90 -5.80 -0.57
N ALA A 107 -13.78 -5.83 0.15
CA ALA A 107 -13.71 -5.43 1.55
C ALA A 107 -14.08 -3.96 1.75
N CYS A 108 -13.56 -3.05 0.91
CA CYS A 108 -13.92 -1.62 0.97
C CYS A 108 -15.40 -1.39 0.68
N VAL A 109 -15.98 -2.06 -0.33
CA VAL A 109 -17.43 -1.97 -0.64
C VAL A 109 -18.27 -2.44 0.56
N GLY A 110 -17.94 -3.59 1.14
CA GLY A 110 -18.62 -4.10 2.33
C GLY A 110 -18.49 -3.17 3.53
N PHE A 111 -17.32 -2.56 3.72
CA PHE A 111 -17.04 -1.65 4.83
C PHE A 111 -17.73 -0.28 4.67
N ILE A 112 -17.78 0.28 3.46
CA ILE A 112 -18.43 1.58 3.17
C ILE A 112 -19.90 1.58 3.62
N VAL A 113 -20.61 0.45 3.52
CA VAL A 113 -22.01 0.33 4.00
C VAL A 113 -22.14 0.72 5.48
N TRP A 114 -21.10 0.50 6.28
CA TRP A 114 -21.06 0.80 7.72
C TRP A 114 -20.27 2.07 8.07
N ASN A 115 -19.42 2.54 7.16
CA ASN A 115 -18.52 3.68 7.35
C ASN A 115 -19.02 4.96 6.64
N ALA A 116 -19.99 4.87 5.73
CA ALA A 116 -20.61 6.04 5.10
C ALA A 116 -21.35 6.92 6.12
N LYS A 117 -21.34 8.23 5.90
CA LYS A 117 -21.91 9.21 6.82
C LYS A 117 -23.42 8.97 7.07
N PRO A 118 -23.89 8.93 8.33
CA PRO A 118 -23.12 8.96 9.58
C PRO A 118 -22.48 7.60 9.90
N ALA A 119 -21.15 7.57 10.13
CA ALA A 119 -20.42 6.32 10.33
C ALA A 119 -20.88 5.57 11.59
N ARG A 120 -21.04 4.25 11.44
CA ARG A 120 -21.36 3.32 12.55
C ARG A 120 -20.12 2.54 13.01
N VAL A 121 -19.17 2.34 12.09
CA VAL A 121 -17.91 1.64 12.34
C VAL A 121 -16.76 2.48 11.77
N PHE A 122 -15.71 2.65 12.57
CA PHE A 122 -14.48 3.34 12.18
C PHE A 122 -13.40 2.32 11.77
N MET A 123 -12.57 2.70 10.80
CA MET A 123 -11.53 1.84 10.24
C MET A 123 -10.35 1.75 11.21
N GLY A 124 -9.92 2.90 11.74
CA GLY A 124 -8.90 3.00 12.75
C GLY A 124 -7.51 2.61 12.25
N ASP A 125 -6.54 2.58 13.15
CA ASP A 125 -5.13 2.31 12.86
C ASP A 125 -4.83 0.90 12.31
N THR A 126 -5.78 -0.02 12.40
CA THR A 126 -5.61 -1.39 11.91
C THR A 126 -5.95 -1.51 10.43
N GLY A 127 -6.97 -0.77 9.97
CA GLY A 127 -7.38 -0.79 8.58
C GLY A 127 -6.61 0.20 7.71
N SER A 128 -6.20 1.33 8.30
CA SER A 128 -5.54 2.44 7.62
C SER A 128 -4.01 2.37 7.55
#